data_AF-A0A2R6KBV9-F1
#
_entry.id   AF-A0A2R6KBV9-F1
#
_cell.length_a   1.000
_cell.length_b   1.000
_cell.length_c   1.000
_cell.angle_alpha   90.00
_cell.angle_beta   90.00
_cell.angle_gamma   90.00
#
_symmetry.space_group_name_H-M   'P 1'
#
loop_
_entity.id
_entity.type
_entity.pdbx_description
1 polymer ?
#
loop_
_entity_poly.entity_id
_entity_poly.type
_entity_poly.pdbx_seq_one_letter_code
_entity_poly.pdbx_strand_id
1 'polypeptide(L)'
;MHELPNGNLEVSLGNVSPRDLSDCRTHDNVLKFITLRDVYTIEAENTGQGVYLIDVPDRSDILKGIDEREEEIKEKLDFSMAQAIYKHVYDLPAVRTQLNPILQILRAARNRRGLTVSRIDENQRSKNTREYVNLLQNFGYIRVENGEILPGDRLQSADLNEYSWDEFGRKFLGDVVQRGYVTIRDELNLSMLGHYQKYSGAYYFDAVQRGKQDLWLDIETIADNYEELHGERKDQFYIQDKIGELDSVDVIQRDGDFVRSEEDIYEQVAQGTPTA
;
A
#
# COMPACT_ATOMS: atom_id res chain seq x y z
N MET A 1 14.10 23.07 -14.19
CA MET A 1 15.18 24.05 -14.00
C MET A 1 14.60 25.22 -13.23
N HIS A 2 15.25 25.60 -12.13
CA HIS A 2 14.82 26.65 -11.23
C HIS A 2 16.00 27.58 -10.95
N GLU A 3 15.79 28.90 -10.98
CA GLU A 3 16.85 29.86 -10.66
C GLU A 3 16.87 30.15 -9.15
N LEU A 4 18.02 29.98 -8.53
CA LEU A 4 18.22 30.19 -7.10
C LEU A 4 18.46 31.67 -6.80
N PRO A 5 18.20 32.15 -5.56
CA PRO A 5 18.36 33.56 -5.19
C PRO A 5 19.78 34.14 -5.36
N ASN A 6 20.79 33.27 -5.44
CA ASN A 6 22.19 33.61 -5.70
C ASN A 6 22.53 33.68 -7.21
N GLY A 7 21.57 33.44 -8.10
CA GLY A 7 21.76 33.43 -9.55
C GLY A 7 22.25 32.09 -10.12
N ASN A 8 22.43 31.05 -9.28
CA ASN A 8 22.72 29.69 -9.71
C ASN A 8 21.46 29.02 -10.29
N LEU A 9 21.64 27.96 -11.07
CA LEU A 9 20.53 27.17 -11.59
C LEU A 9 20.48 25.80 -10.91
N GLU A 10 19.30 25.39 -10.52
CA GLU A 10 19.01 24.04 -10.09
C GLU A 10 18.39 23.25 -11.24
N VAL A 11 19.02 22.13 -11.62
CA VAL A 11 18.59 21.26 -12.71
C VAL A 11 18.33 19.87 -12.16
N SER A 12 17.06 19.49 -12.15
CA SER A 12 16.64 18.12 -11.87
C SER A 12 16.85 17.23 -13.09
N LEU A 13 17.55 16.12 -12.88
CA LEU A 13 17.70 15.01 -13.82
C LEU A 13 16.61 13.96 -13.57
N GLY A 14 16.22 13.28 -14.64
CA GLY A 14 15.30 12.16 -14.60
C GLY A 14 15.77 10.99 -15.45
N ASN A 15 15.03 9.89 -15.38
CA ASN A 15 15.19 8.71 -16.22
C ASN A 15 13.87 8.44 -16.97
N VAL A 16 13.97 7.83 -18.15
CA VAL A 16 12.82 7.40 -18.94
C VAL A 16 13.07 5.96 -19.39
N SER A 17 12.19 5.05 -18.98
CA SER A 17 12.24 3.63 -19.35
C SER A 17 11.01 3.22 -20.17
N PRO A 18 11.17 2.45 -21.26
CA PRO A 18 10.04 1.90 -21.99
C PRO A 18 9.40 0.76 -21.19
N ARG A 19 8.07 0.68 -21.22
CA ARG A 19 7.28 -0.40 -20.63
C ARG A 19 6.15 -0.81 -21.56
N ASP A 20 5.95 -2.11 -21.70
CA ASP A 20 4.78 -2.65 -22.38
C ASP A 20 3.58 -2.59 -21.44
N LEU A 21 2.51 -1.94 -21.87
CA LEU A 21 1.25 -1.77 -21.14
C LEU A 21 0.08 -2.19 -22.03
N SER A 22 0.31 -3.19 -22.86
CA SER A 22 -0.68 -3.77 -23.76
C SER A 22 -1.78 -4.48 -22.99
N ASP A 23 -2.99 -4.38 -23.50
CA ASP A 23 -4.13 -5.17 -23.09
C ASP A 23 -4.05 -6.56 -23.72
N CYS A 24 -3.78 -7.58 -22.91
CA CYS A 24 -3.57 -8.96 -23.37
C CYS A 24 -4.85 -9.56 -24.00
N ARG A 25 -6.04 -9.04 -23.67
CA ARG A 25 -7.30 -9.55 -24.21
C ARG A 25 -7.57 -8.99 -25.61
N THR A 26 -7.45 -7.67 -25.77
CA THR A 26 -7.77 -6.97 -27.02
C THR A 26 -6.56 -6.81 -27.96
N HIS A 27 -5.35 -7.10 -27.46
CA HIS A 27 -4.09 -6.97 -28.19
C HIS A 27 -3.85 -5.53 -28.68
N ASP A 28 -4.14 -4.54 -27.82
CA ASP A 28 -4.07 -3.11 -28.17
C ASP A 28 -2.63 -2.53 -28.27
N ASN A 29 -1.59 -3.37 -28.09
CA ASN A 29 -0.16 -3.15 -28.38
C ASN A 29 0.36 -1.75 -28.03
N VAL A 30 0.65 -1.53 -26.75
CA VAL A 30 0.98 -0.22 -26.19
C VAL A 30 2.35 -0.25 -25.53
N LEU A 31 3.28 0.53 -26.07
CA LEU A 31 4.53 0.86 -25.38
C LEU A 31 4.46 2.28 -24.80
N LYS A 32 4.61 2.43 -23.49
CA LYS A 32 4.68 3.73 -22.81
C LYS A 32 6.08 3.96 -22.25
N PHE A 33 6.55 5.21 -22.32
CA PHE A 33 7.80 5.64 -21.70
C PHE A 33 7.49 6.23 -20.31
N ILE A 34 7.86 5.51 -19.26
CA ILE A 34 7.64 5.86 -17.86
C ILE A 34 8.75 6.83 -17.44
N THR A 35 8.37 8.03 -17.00
CA THR A 35 9.31 9.10 -16.66
C THR A 35 9.53 9.17 -15.15
N LEU A 36 10.71 8.79 -14.69
CA LEU A 36 11.16 9.02 -13.33
C LEU A 36 11.78 10.41 -13.24
N ARG A 37 11.07 11.35 -12.63
CA ARG A 37 11.59 12.71 -12.39
C ARG A 37 12.33 12.79 -11.06
N ASP A 38 13.19 13.79 -10.95
CA ASP A 38 13.87 14.16 -9.71
C ASP A 38 14.75 13.03 -9.14
N VAL A 39 15.42 12.32 -10.05
CA VAL A 39 16.40 11.27 -9.74
C VAL A 39 17.65 11.87 -9.10
N TYR A 40 18.09 13.02 -9.60
CA TYR A 40 19.25 13.72 -9.08
C TYR A 40 19.16 15.20 -9.36
N THR A 41 19.61 16.04 -8.43
CA THR A 41 19.63 17.49 -8.61
C THR A 41 21.07 17.96 -8.80
N ILE A 42 21.31 18.67 -9.90
CA ILE A 42 22.57 19.34 -10.19
C ILE A 42 22.41 20.83 -9.94
N GLU A 43 23.35 21.42 -9.21
CA GLU A 43 23.49 22.87 -9.13
C GLU A 43 24.50 23.34 -10.17
N ALA A 44 24.12 24.31 -10.99
CA ALA A 44 24.96 24.98 -11.96
C ALA A 44 25.34 26.37 -11.42
N GLU A 45 26.62 26.56 -11.13
CA GLU A 45 27.16 27.79 -10.57
C GLU A 45 27.25 28.87 -11.66
N ASN A 46 26.72 30.06 -11.38
CA ASN A 46 26.80 31.18 -12.29
C ASN A 46 28.20 31.81 -12.24
N THR A 47 28.92 31.77 -13.36
CA THR A 47 30.28 32.33 -13.44
C THR A 47 30.30 33.86 -13.58
N GLY A 48 29.14 34.50 -13.75
CA GLY A 48 29.00 35.94 -14.05
C GLY A 48 29.37 36.33 -15.49
N GLN A 49 29.72 35.36 -16.36
CA GLN A 49 30.13 35.58 -17.75
C GLN A 49 29.08 35.10 -18.77
N GLY A 50 27.85 34.82 -18.33
CA GLY A 50 26.81 34.24 -19.18
C GLY A 50 27.01 32.75 -19.48
N VAL A 51 27.90 32.09 -18.74
CA VAL A 51 28.10 30.63 -18.76
C VAL A 51 27.96 30.07 -17.35
N TYR A 52 27.46 28.85 -17.23
CA TYR A 52 27.30 28.15 -15.96
C TYR A 52 28.33 27.02 -15.85
N LEU A 53 28.90 26.85 -14.66
CA LEU A 53 29.77 25.72 -14.34
C LEU A 53 28.92 24.62 -13.69
N ILE A 54 28.98 23.41 -14.22
CA ILE A 54 28.25 22.25 -13.70
C ILE A 54 29.28 21.25 -13.19
N ASP A 55 29.12 20.80 -11.95
CA ASP A 55 29.80 19.61 -11.46
C ASP A 55 29.02 18.38 -11.93
N VAL A 56 29.68 17.51 -12.69
CA VAL A 56 29.03 16.35 -13.30
C VAL A 56 29.04 15.22 -12.27
N PRO A 57 27.87 14.75 -11.80
CA PRO A 57 27.83 13.72 -10.77
C PRO A 57 28.37 12.39 -11.31
N ASP A 58 28.87 11.57 -10.38
CA ASP A 58 29.27 10.21 -10.72
C ASP A 58 28.06 9.40 -11.17
N ARG A 59 28.27 8.52 -12.16
CA ARG A 59 27.20 7.67 -12.70
C ARG A 59 26.57 6.78 -11.63
N SER A 60 27.34 6.38 -10.62
CA SER A 60 26.85 5.59 -9.49
C SER A 60 25.81 6.34 -8.67
N ASP A 61 25.94 7.66 -8.53
CA ASP A 61 25.02 8.47 -7.73
C ASP A 61 23.69 8.65 -8.46
N ILE A 62 23.74 8.82 -9.79
CA ILE A 62 22.54 8.83 -10.63
C ILE A 62 21.81 7.48 -10.54
N LEU A 63 22.54 6.36 -10.67
CA LEU A 63 21.94 5.02 -10.57
C LEU A 63 21.27 4.80 -9.21
N LYS A 64 21.93 5.20 -8.11
CA LYS A 64 21.36 5.12 -6.77
C LYS A 64 20.07 5.95 -6.65
N GLY A 65 20.05 7.15 -7.24
CA GLY A 65 18.85 7.98 -7.28
C GLY A 65 17.70 7.37 -8.07
N ILE A 66 17.99 6.59 -9.13
CA ILE A 66 16.98 5.84 -9.89
C ILE A 66 16.39 4.76 -8.99
N ASP A 67 17.25 3.92 -8.40
CA ASP A 67 16.83 2.81 -7.53
C ASP A 67 15.99 3.32 -6.34
N GLU A 68 16.41 4.42 -5.71
CA GLU A 68 15.67 5.06 -4.61
C GLU A 68 14.30 5.56 -5.07
N ARG A 69 14.22 6.14 -6.27
CA ARG A 69 12.96 6.66 -6.82
C ARG A 69 11.98 5.54 -7.21
N GLU A 70 12.49 4.45 -7.76
CA GLU A 70 11.72 3.26 -8.08
C GLU A 70 11.16 2.61 -6.81
N GLU A 71 11.98 2.46 -5.76
CA GLU A 71 11.51 1.93 -4.47
C GLU A 71 10.46 2.86 -3.83
N GLU A 72 10.61 4.19 -3.91
CA GLU A 72 9.60 5.13 -3.40
C GLU A 72 8.25 4.98 -4.13
N ILE A 73 8.25 4.81 -5.46
CA ILE A 73 7.02 4.61 -6.24
C ILE A 73 6.35 3.30 -5.85
N LYS A 74 7.14 2.24 -5.73
CA LYS A 74 6.67 0.93 -5.28
C LYS A 74 6.10 0.98 -3.86
N GLU A 75 6.77 1.61 -2.92
CA GLU A 75 6.27 1.78 -1.55
C GLU A 75 4.95 2.55 -1.52
N LYS A 76 4.79 3.56 -2.37
CA LYS A 76 3.53 4.31 -2.52
C LYS A 76 2.42 3.48 -3.15
N LEU A 77 2.72 2.68 -4.17
CA LEU A 77 1.77 1.74 -4.75
C LEU A 77 1.34 0.73 -3.70
N ASP A 78 2.30 0.10 -3.02
CA ASP A 78 2.09 -0.86 -1.95
C ASP A 78 1.19 -0.27 -0.85
N PHE A 79 1.52 0.92 -0.36
CA PHE A 79 0.72 1.62 0.64
C PHE A 79 -0.71 1.88 0.13
N SER A 80 -0.87 2.38 -1.10
CA SER A 80 -2.17 2.69 -1.69
C SER A 80 -3.02 1.44 -1.89
N MET A 81 -2.41 0.36 -2.37
CA MET A 81 -3.04 -0.95 -2.50
C MET A 81 -3.54 -1.46 -1.16
N ALA A 82 -2.71 -1.42 -0.13
CA ALA A 82 -3.08 -1.90 1.19
C ALA A 82 -4.29 -1.15 1.76
N GLN A 83 -4.34 0.17 1.55
CA GLN A 83 -5.48 0.99 1.97
C GLN A 83 -6.76 0.66 1.19
N ALA A 84 -6.64 0.48 -0.13
CA ALA A 84 -7.79 0.22 -1.00
C ALA A 84 -8.40 -1.16 -0.76
N ILE A 85 -7.58 -2.21 -0.72
CA ILE A 85 -8.06 -3.60 -0.72
C ILE A 85 -8.45 -4.09 0.67
N TYR A 86 -8.09 -3.37 1.74
CA TYR A 86 -8.20 -3.88 3.11
C TYR A 86 -9.60 -4.44 3.43
N LYS A 87 -10.65 -3.67 3.10
CA LYS A 87 -12.04 -4.02 3.47
C LYS A 87 -12.49 -5.32 2.80
N HIS A 88 -11.89 -5.62 1.65
CA HIS A 88 -12.13 -6.79 0.83
C HIS A 88 -11.33 -7.99 1.36
N VAL A 89 -10.02 -7.83 1.50
CA VAL A 89 -9.15 -8.92 2.01
C VAL A 89 -9.43 -9.26 3.47
N TYR A 90 -10.10 -8.40 4.23
CA TYR A 90 -10.64 -8.75 5.54
C TYR A 90 -11.60 -9.94 5.50
N ASP A 91 -12.24 -10.25 4.37
CA ASP A 91 -13.09 -11.43 4.28
C ASP A 91 -12.32 -12.74 4.13
N LEU A 92 -11.02 -12.67 3.84
CA LEU A 92 -10.15 -13.84 3.76
C LEU A 92 -9.87 -14.41 5.16
N PRO A 93 -10.05 -15.72 5.38
CA PRO A 93 -9.87 -16.35 6.69
C PRO A 93 -8.50 -16.10 7.33
N ALA A 94 -7.44 -16.09 6.52
CA ALA A 94 -6.07 -15.84 6.99
C ALA A 94 -5.91 -14.43 7.55
N VAL A 95 -6.47 -13.42 6.87
CA VAL A 95 -6.43 -12.01 7.29
C VAL A 95 -7.29 -11.82 8.55
N ARG A 96 -8.50 -12.39 8.60
CA ARG A 96 -9.36 -12.35 9.80
C ARG A 96 -8.65 -12.93 11.01
N THR A 97 -7.97 -14.04 10.83
CA THR A 97 -7.25 -14.74 11.91
C THR A 97 -6.14 -13.86 12.48
N GLN A 98 -5.37 -13.19 11.62
CA GLN A 98 -4.30 -12.28 12.04
C GLN A 98 -4.82 -11.02 12.75
N LEU A 99 -5.98 -10.49 12.34
CA LEU A 99 -6.55 -9.26 12.90
C LEU A 99 -7.50 -9.47 14.08
N ASN A 100 -7.86 -10.73 14.36
CA ASN A 100 -8.74 -11.08 15.46
C ASN A 100 -8.28 -10.53 16.83
N PRO A 101 -6.97 -10.48 17.17
CA PRO A 101 -6.50 -9.85 18.41
C PRO A 101 -6.90 -8.37 18.52
N ILE A 102 -6.73 -7.59 17.45
CA ILE A 102 -7.12 -6.17 17.41
C ILE A 102 -8.65 -6.04 17.54
N LEU A 103 -9.40 -6.89 16.84
CA LEU A 103 -10.86 -6.91 16.88
C LEU A 103 -11.40 -7.20 18.29
N GLN A 104 -10.79 -8.15 19.00
CA GLN A 104 -11.18 -8.50 20.37
C GLN A 104 -11.03 -7.33 21.32
N ILE A 105 -9.94 -6.55 21.20
CA ILE A 105 -9.71 -5.36 22.02
C ILE A 105 -10.77 -4.29 21.72
N LEU A 106 -11.05 -4.02 20.44
CA LEU A 106 -12.10 -3.08 20.04
C LEU A 106 -13.49 -3.49 20.54
N ARG A 107 -13.84 -4.78 20.42
CA ARG A 107 -15.13 -5.32 20.91
C ARG A 107 -15.23 -5.26 22.44
N ALA A 108 -14.12 -5.45 23.14
CA ALA A 108 -14.07 -5.34 24.60
C ALA A 108 -14.28 -3.90 25.07
N ALA A 109 -13.62 -2.94 24.42
CA ALA A 109 -13.78 -1.52 24.66
C ALA A 109 -15.22 -1.06 24.39
N ARG A 110 -15.83 -1.48 23.27
CA ARG A 110 -17.24 -1.19 22.93
C ARG A 110 -18.20 -1.66 24.03
N ASN A 111 -18.02 -2.88 24.52
CA ASN A 111 -18.95 -3.48 25.49
C ASN A 111 -18.68 -3.05 26.94
N ARG A 112 -17.70 -2.17 27.20
CA ARG A 112 -17.28 -1.75 28.56
C ARG A 112 -17.11 -2.93 29.52
N ARG A 113 -16.53 -4.04 29.06
CA ARG A 113 -16.45 -5.30 29.84
C ARG A 113 -15.43 -5.28 30.99
N GLY A 114 -14.96 -4.10 31.44
CA GLY A 114 -13.90 -3.97 32.45
C GLY A 114 -12.68 -4.82 32.09
N LEU A 115 -12.34 -4.87 30.80
CA LEU A 115 -11.28 -5.75 30.31
C LEU A 115 -9.94 -5.08 30.60
N THR A 116 -9.10 -5.74 31.40
CA THR A 116 -7.75 -5.24 31.69
C THR A 116 -6.76 -5.69 30.64
N VAL A 117 -5.67 -4.94 30.48
CA VAL A 117 -4.55 -5.32 29.59
C VAL A 117 -4.02 -6.71 29.97
N SER A 118 -3.85 -7.00 31.26
CA SER A 118 -3.41 -8.32 31.75
C SER A 118 -4.32 -9.46 31.31
N ARG A 119 -5.64 -9.25 31.32
CA ARG A 119 -6.60 -10.28 30.90
C ARG A 119 -6.57 -10.50 29.39
N ILE A 120 -6.22 -9.49 28.59
CA ILE A 120 -6.03 -9.65 27.15
C ILE A 120 -4.72 -10.40 26.89
N ASP A 121 -3.63 -10.03 27.56
CA ASP A 121 -2.34 -10.72 27.47
C ASP A 121 -2.52 -12.23 27.74
N GLU A 122 -3.25 -12.59 28.80
CA GLU A 122 -3.56 -13.99 29.16
C GLU A 122 -4.40 -14.72 28.10
N ASN A 123 -5.41 -14.03 27.53
CA ASN A 123 -6.34 -14.64 26.57
C ASN A 123 -5.75 -14.79 25.17
N GLN A 124 -4.98 -13.80 24.71
CA GLN A 124 -4.43 -13.79 23.35
C GLN A 124 -3.17 -14.65 23.25
N ARG A 125 -2.44 -14.84 24.37
CA ARG A 125 -1.13 -15.53 24.39
C ARG A 125 -0.15 -14.99 23.33
N SER A 126 -0.38 -13.76 22.90
CA SER A 126 0.40 -13.07 21.88
C SER A 126 1.51 -12.29 22.56
N LYS A 127 2.69 -12.29 21.96
CA LYS A 127 3.78 -11.40 22.39
C LYS A 127 3.48 -9.93 22.07
N ASN A 128 2.56 -9.68 21.14
CA ASN A 128 2.32 -8.37 20.53
C ASN A 128 1.10 -7.63 21.13
N THR A 129 0.51 -8.14 22.21
CA THR A 129 -0.73 -7.59 22.77
C THR A 129 -0.60 -6.14 23.19
N ARG A 130 0.54 -5.77 23.79
CA ARG A 130 0.80 -4.40 24.25
C ARG A 130 0.93 -3.46 23.07
N GLU A 131 1.54 -3.91 21.99
CA GLU A 131 1.71 -3.20 20.75
C GLU A 131 0.33 -2.96 20.09
N TYR A 132 -0.57 -3.94 20.11
CA TYR A 132 -1.96 -3.74 19.67
C TYR A 132 -2.71 -2.70 20.53
N VAL A 133 -2.54 -2.75 21.86
CA VAL A 133 -3.15 -1.76 22.77
C VAL A 133 -2.59 -0.36 22.50
N ASN A 134 -1.27 -0.23 22.40
CA ASN A 134 -0.60 1.05 22.11
C ASN A 134 -1.05 1.63 20.77
N LEU A 135 -1.10 0.80 19.72
CA LEU A 135 -1.62 1.19 18.40
C LEU A 135 -3.04 1.76 18.51
N LEU A 136 -3.95 1.02 19.13
CA LEU A 136 -5.35 1.43 19.27
C LEU A 136 -5.52 2.68 20.15
N GLN A 137 -4.68 2.83 21.17
CA GLN A 137 -4.67 3.99 22.05
C GLN A 137 -4.13 5.23 21.32
N ASN A 138 -3.03 5.10 20.59
CA ASN A 138 -2.42 6.18 19.81
C ASN A 138 -3.39 6.73 18.76
N PHE A 139 -4.19 5.87 18.14
CA PHE A 139 -5.22 6.31 17.21
C PHE A 139 -6.51 6.78 17.88
N GLY A 140 -6.64 6.70 19.21
CA GLY A 140 -7.79 7.19 19.96
C GLY A 140 -9.03 6.30 19.90
N TYR A 141 -8.88 5.01 19.52
CA TYR A 141 -9.98 4.05 19.59
C TYR A 141 -10.24 3.58 21.01
N ILE A 142 -9.19 3.47 21.83
CA ILE A 142 -9.29 3.06 23.22
C ILE A 142 -8.58 4.05 24.14
N ARG A 143 -8.95 4.00 25.41
CA ARG A 143 -8.22 4.64 26.52
C ARG A 143 -7.91 3.58 27.56
N VAL A 144 -6.75 3.68 28.18
CA VAL A 144 -6.37 2.82 29.29
C VAL A 144 -6.40 3.65 30.57
N GLU A 145 -7.37 3.38 31.43
CA GLU A 145 -7.56 4.08 32.70
C GLU A 145 -7.55 3.06 33.84
N ASN A 146 -6.67 3.23 34.83
CA ASN A 146 -6.50 2.28 35.94
C ASN A 146 -6.27 0.82 35.50
N GLY A 147 -5.65 0.61 34.33
CA GLY A 147 -5.39 -0.72 33.75
C GLY A 147 -6.58 -1.35 33.02
N GLU A 148 -7.73 -0.67 32.99
CA GLU A 148 -8.92 -1.08 32.23
C GLU A 148 -8.94 -0.42 30.84
N ILE A 149 -9.39 -1.18 29.84
CA ILE A 149 -9.59 -0.70 28.48
C ILE A 149 -11.00 -0.15 28.34
N LEU A 150 -11.07 1.15 28.07
CA LEU A 150 -12.28 1.92 27.86
C LEU A 150 -12.38 2.39 26.41
N PRO A 151 -13.60 2.68 25.90
CA PRO A 151 -13.75 3.25 24.56
C PRO A 151 -13.16 4.66 24.51
N GLY A 152 -12.30 4.90 23.53
CA GLY A 152 -11.75 6.23 23.19
C GLY A 152 -12.71 7.04 22.32
N ASP A 153 -12.34 8.29 22.03
CA ASP A 153 -13.22 9.26 21.38
C ASP A 153 -13.74 8.78 20.01
N ARG A 154 -12.92 8.03 19.26
CA ARG A 154 -13.34 7.47 17.95
C ARG A 154 -14.39 6.38 18.05
N LEU A 155 -14.31 5.54 19.09
CA LEU A 155 -15.35 4.55 19.33
C LEU A 155 -16.61 5.24 19.87
N GLN A 156 -16.48 6.28 20.68
CA GLN A 156 -17.60 7.00 21.27
C GLN A 156 -18.34 7.90 20.27
N SER A 157 -17.64 8.46 19.28
CA SER A 157 -18.22 9.36 18.27
C SER A 157 -19.02 8.63 17.20
N ALA A 158 -18.85 7.32 17.07
CA ALA A 158 -19.67 6.51 16.20
C ALA A 158 -20.95 6.08 16.91
N ASP A 159 -22.08 6.02 16.19
CA ASP A 159 -23.28 5.37 16.72
C ASP A 159 -23.06 3.85 16.72
N LEU A 160 -22.47 3.38 17.81
CA LEU A 160 -22.11 1.98 18.00
C LEU A 160 -23.32 1.05 17.98
N ASN A 161 -24.56 1.54 18.07
CA ASN A 161 -25.76 0.72 18.03
C ASN A 161 -26.26 0.45 16.61
N GLU A 162 -25.79 1.20 15.61
CA GLU A 162 -26.19 1.03 14.20
C GLU A 162 -25.47 -0.13 13.51
N TYR A 163 -24.33 -0.59 14.04
CA TYR A 163 -23.52 -1.63 13.40
C TYR A 163 -23.72 -3.00 14.04
N SER A 164 -24.04 -3.99 13.21
CA SER A 164 -23.89 -5.40 13.57
C SER A 164 -22.43 -5.72 13.96
N TRP A 165 -22.21 -6.88 14.58
CA TRP A 165 -20.86 -7.28 15.01
C TRP A 165 -19.86 -7.44 13.87
N ASP A 166 -20.35 -7.80 12.69
CA ASP A 166 -19.54 -7.96 11.47
C ASP A 166 -19.28 -6.61 10.80
N GLU A 167 -20.30 -5.76 10.67
CA GLU A 167 -20.12 -4.40 10.13
C GLU A 167 -19.20 -3.56 11.01
N PHE A 168 -19.30 -3.70 12.33
CA PHE A 168 -18.38 -3.07 13.27
C PHE A 168 -16.94 -3.54 13.02
N GLY A 169 -16.75 -4.85 12.82
CA GLY A 169 -15.43 -5.43 12.52
C GLY A 169 -14.84 -4.85 11.24
N ARG A 170 -15.58 -4.91 10.14
CA ARG A 170 -15.16 -4.39 8.83
C ARG A 170 -14.83 -2.90 8.89
N LYS A 171 -15.72 -2.08 9.48
CA LYS A 171 -15.57 -0.62 9.50
C LYS A 171 -14.39 -0.17 10.36
N PHE A 172 -14.32 -0.62 11.61
CA PHE A 172 -13.31 -0.12 12.55
C PHE A 172 -11.95 -0.74 12.36
N LEU A 173 -11.86 -2.04 12.00
CA LEU A 173 -10.58 -2.57 11.60
C LEU A 173 -10.10 -1.93 10.30
N GLY A 174 -11.01 -1.56 9.39
CA GLY A 174 -10.67 -0.77 8.21
C GLY A 174 -10.02 0.55 8.52
N ASP A 175 -10.64 1.35 9.38
CA ASP A 175 -10.04 2.63 9.81
C ASP A 175 -8.73 2.41 10.60
N VAL A 176 -8.60 1.31 11.37
CA VAL A 176 -7.35 0.96 12.06
C VAL A 176 -6.25 0.61 11.08
N VAL A 177 -6.53 -0.24 10.08
CA VAL A 177 -5.53 -0.64 9.08
C VAL A 177 -5.16 0.54 8.19
N GLN A 178 -6.13 1.34 7.75
CA GLN A 178 -5.85 2.50 6.91
C GLN A 178 -4.92 3.52 7.59
N ARG A 179 -5.04 3.69 8.91
CA ARG A 179 -4.22 4.64 9.71
C ARG A 179 -2.93 4.05 10.23
N GLY A 180 -2.98 2.77 10.60
CA GLY A 180 -1.90 2.06 11.24
C GLY A 180 -1.14 1.14 10.31
N TYR A 181 -1.32 1.24 9.00
CA TYR A 181 -0.81 0.23 8.05
C TYR A 181 0.67 -0.07 8.24
N VAL A 182 1.52 0.96 8.25
CA VAL A 182 2.97 0.83 8.44
C VAL A 182 3.27 0.13 9.77
N THR A 183 2.69 0.60 10.87
CA THR A 183 2.86 -0.01 12.20
C THR A 183 2.37 -1.46 12.25
N ILE A 184 1.24 -1.76 11.60
CA ILE A 184 0.64 -3.10 11.58
C ILE A 184 1.46 -4.07 10.73
N ARG A 185 2.01 -3.59 9.61
CA ARG A 185 2.88 -4.36 8.74
C ARG A 185 4.24 -4.60 9.40
N ASP A 186 4.90 -3.54 9.85
CA ASP A 186 6.31 -3.55 10.21
C ASP A 186 6.55 -3.93 11.67
N GLU A 187 5.74 -3.42 12.60
CA GLU A 187 5.93 -3.65 14.04
C GLU A 187 5.12 -4.86 14.53
N LEU A 188 3.91 -5.05 14.00
CA LEU A 188 3.03 -6.15 14.41
C LEU A 188 3.21 -7.41 13.56
N ASN A 189 4.02 -7.34 12.50
CA ASN A 189 4.35 -8.42 11.58
C ASN A 189 3.11 -9.15 11.02
N LEU A 190 2.04 -8.39 10.71
CA LEU A 190 0.84 -8.95 10.07
C LEU A 190 1.10 -9.17 8.58
N SER A 191 1.97 -10.13 8.30
CA SER A 191 2.52 -10.43 6.98
C SER A 191 1.46 -10.70 5.92
N MET A 192 0.26 -11.18 6.27
CA MET A 192 -0.79 -11.45 5.28
C MET A 192 -1.36 -10.18 4.66
N LEU A 193 -1.37 -9.06 5.39
CA LEU A 193 -1.77 -7.77 4.82
C LEU A 193 -0.78 -7.31 3.75
N GLY A 194 0.52 -7.41 4.05
CA GLY A 194 1.56 -7.13 3.07
C GLY A 194 1.56 -8.14 1.92
N HIS A 195 1.18 -9.40 2.18
CA HIS A 195 1.14 -10.44 1.15
C HIS A 195 0.14 -10.10 0.05
N TYR A 196 -1.15 -9.92 0.36
CA TYR A 196 -2.17 -9.67 -0.66
C TYR A 196 -1.96 -8.36 -1.43
N GLN A 197 -1.46 -7.35 -0.74
CA GLN A 197 -1.08 -6.08 -1.35
C GLN A 197 -0.07 -6.29 -2.49
N LYS A 198 1.00 -7.08 -2.30
CA LYS A 198 2.00 -7.34 -3.35
C LYS A 198 1.40 -7.99 -4.59
N TYR A 199 0.61 -9.05 -4.44
CA TYR A 199 0.00 -9.74 -5.59
C TYR A 199 -1.02 -8.85 -6.32
N SER A 200 -1.81 -8.08 -5.58
CA SER A 200 -2.71 -7.11 -6.19
C SER A 200 -1.93 -5.99 -6.90
N GLY A 201 -0.85 -5.48 -6.27
CA GLY A 201 0.02 -4.45 -6.81
C GLY A 201 0.66 -4.84 -8.14
N ALA A 202 1.03 -6.11 -8.32
CA ALA A 202 1.57 -6.61 -9.59
C ALA A 202 0.61 -6.44 -10.78
N TYR A 203 -0.71 -6.52 -10.56
CA TYR A 203 -1.69 -6.16 -11.58
C TYR A 203 -1.89 -4.63 -11.66
N TYR A 204 -2.12 -3.98 -10.52
CA TYR A 204 -2.50 -2.55 -10.49
C TYR A 204 -1.38 -1.61 -10.95
N PHE A 205 -0.12 -2.04 -10.88
CA PHE A 205 1.02 -1.26 -11.36
C PHE A 205 0.85 -0.87 -12.82
N ASP A 206 0.59 -1.83 -13.70
CA ASP A 206 0.40 -1.56 -15.13
C ASP A 206 -0.91 -0.83 -15.40
N ALA A 207 -2.01 -1.21 -14.74
CA ALA A 207 -3.29 -0.54 -14.92
C ALA A 207 -3.20 0.97 -14.61
N VAL A 208 -2.57 1.32 -13.48
CA VAL A 208 -2.38 2.70 -13.04
C VAL A 208 -1.39 3.44 -13.94
N GLN A 209 -0.26 2.81 -14.30
CA GLN A 209 0.69 3.43 -15.25
C GLN A 209 0.07 3.67 -16.62
N ARG A 210 -0.80 2.75 -17.07
CA ARG A 210 -1.53 2.89 -18.32
C ARG A 210 -2.61 3.96 -18.24
N GLY A 211 -3.14 4.21 -17.05
CA GLY A 211 -4.30 5.07 -16.85
C GLY A 211 -5.58 4.42 -17.36
N LYS A 212 -5.66 3.08 -17.37
CA LYS A 212 -6.76 2.30 -17.92
C LYS A 212 -7.27 1.32 -16.86
N GLN A 213 -8.42 1.62 -16.30
CA GLN A 213 -9.09 0.80 -15.30
C GLN A 213 -9.44 -0.60 -15.84
N ASP A 214 -9.94 -0.67 -17.08
CA ASP A 214 -10.35 -1.91 -17.73
C ASP A 214 -9.22 -2.59 -18.51
N LEU A 215 -7.96 -2.39 -18.09
CA LEU A 215 -6.82 -3.09 -18.66
C LEU A 215 -6.90 -4.58 -18.32
N TRP A 216 -6.90 -5.42 -19.35
CA TRP A 216 -6.85 -6.87 -19.15
C TRP A 216 -5.42 -7.38 -19.24
N LEU A 217 -4.94 -8.02 -18.18
CA LEU A 217 -3.63 -8.68 -18.14
C LEU A 217 -3.80 -10.19 -18.01
N ASP A 218 -2.89 -10.94 -18.60
CA ASP A 218 -2.76 -12.37 -18.34
C ASP A 218 -1.88 -12.64 -17.10
N ILE A 219 -1.88 -13.90 -16.63
CA ILE A 219 -1.11 -14.32 -15.46
C ILE A 219 0.40 -14.20 -15.68
N GLU A 220 0.89 -14.37 -16.91
CA GLU A 220 2.32 -14.25 -17.24
C GLU A 220 2.78 -12.81 -17.04
N THR A 221 2.04 -11.85 -17.57
CA THR A 221 2.31 -10.41 -17.41
C THR A 221 2.28 -10.01 -15.94
N ILE A 222 1.30 -10.48 -15.18
CA ILE A 222 1.23 -10.22 -13.73
C ILE A 222 2.43 -10.84 -12.98
N ALA A 223 2.90 -12.01 -13.39
CA ALA A 223 4.06 -12.65 -12.78
C ALA A 223 5.35 -11.87 -13.07
N ASP A 224 5.51 -11.35 -14.29
CA ASP A 224 6.65 -10.52 -14.67
C ASP A 224 6.66 -9.20 -13.90
N ASN A 225 5.49 -8.55 -13.77
CA ASN A 225 5.33 -7.36 -12.92
C ASN A 225 5.67 -7.64 -11.45
N TYR A 226 5.29 -8.81 -10.94
CA TYR A 226 5.61 -9.20 -9.57
C TYR A 226 7.14 -9.37 -9.39
N GLU A 227 7.81 -10.03 -10.34
CA GLU A 227 9.27 -10.20 -10.33
C GLU A 227 9.97 -8.83 -10.38
N GLU A 228 9.49 -7.90 -11.21
CA GLU A 228 10.02 -6.55 -11.32
C GLU A 228 9.86 -5.76 -10.02
N LEU A 229 8.65 -5.73 -9.44
CA LEU A 229 8.38 -4.96 -8.23
C LEU A 229 9.08 -5.54 -7.00
N HIS A 230 9.20 -6.86 -6.90
CA HIS A 230 9.62 -7.49 -5.65
C HIS A 230 10.99 -8.18 -5.73
N GLY A 231 11.61 -8.21 -6.90
CA GLY A 231 12.91 -8.86 -7.13
C GLY A 231 12.88 -10.38 -6.92
N GLU A 232 11.68 -10.97 -6.85
CA GLU A 232 11.49 -12.40 -6.65
C GLU A 232 10.53 -12.99 -7.67
N ARG A 233 11.04 -13.92 -8.49
CA ARG A 233 10.19 -14.68 -9.40
C ARG A 233 9.32 -15.66 -8.64
N LYS A 234 8.01 -15.63 -8.91
CA LYS A 234 7.06 -16.64 -8.43
C LYS A 234 6.61 -17.51 -9.58
N ASP A 235 6.22 -18.73 -9.25
CA ASP A 235 5.60 -19.64 -10.20
C ASP A 235 4.21 -19.12 -10.61
N GLN A 236 3.87 -19.23 -11.90
CA GLN A 236 2.60 -18.73 -12.42
C GLN A 236 1.39 -19.40 -11.76
N PHE A 237 1.48 -20.69 -11.38
CA PHE A 237 0.41 -21.37 -10.65
C PHE A 237 0.19 -20.73 -9.28
N TYR A 238 1.27 -20.31 -8.62
CA TYR A 238 1.18 -19.62 -7.33
C TYR A 238 0.58 -18.21 -7.47
N ILE A 239 0.96 -17.46 -8.52
CA ILE A 239 0.32 -16.18 -8.85
C ILE A 239 -1.18 -16.39 -9.10
N GLN A 240 -1.53 -17.37 -9.92
CA GLN A 240 -2.91 -17.69 -10.26
C GLN A 240 -3.77 -18.02 -9.04
N ASP A 241 -3.24 -18.76 -8.07
CA ASP A 241 -3.91 -19.05 -6.79
C ASP A 241 -4.20 -17.76 -6.01
N LYS A 242 -3.22 -16.86 -5.89
CA LYS A 242 -3.40 -15.60 -5.17
C LYS A 242 -4.32 -14.61 -5.89
N ILE A 243 -4.28 -14.58 -7.21
CA ILE A 243 -5.25 -13.85 -8.03
C ILE A 243 -6.66 -14.42 -7.81
N GLY A 244 -6.82 -15.74 -7.72
CA GLY A 244 -8.10 -16.37 -7.39
C GLY A 244 -8.64 -15.99 -6.00
N GLU A 245 -7.76 -15.91 -5.00
CA GLU A 245 -8.14 -15.42 -3.67
C GLU A 245 -8.59 -13.95 -3.71
N LEU A 246 -7.89 -13.09 -4.45
CA LEU A 246 -8.23 -11.67 -4.61
C LEU A 246 -9.54 -11.45 -5.40
N ASP A 247 -9.79 -12.27 -6.43
CA ASP A 247 -11.06 -12.31 -7.18
C ASP A 247 -12.23 -12.72 -6.27
N SER A 248 -12.01 -13.68 -5.36
CA SER A 248 -13.06 -14.15 -4.44
C SER A 248 -13.54 -13.12 -3.41
N VAL A 249 -12.83 -11.99 -3.29
CA VAL A 249 -13.17 -10.88 -2.39
C VAL A 249 -13.34 -9.55 -3.12
N ASP A 250 -13.52 -9.57 -4.45
CA ASP A 250 -13.77 -8.38 -5.25
C ASP A 250 -12.63 -7.33 -5.13
N VAL A 251 -11.37 -7.76 -5.19
CA VAL A 251 -10.20 -6.86 -5.33
C VAL A 251 -9.80 -6.68 -6.80
N ILE A 252 -10.05 -7.70 -7.59
CA ILE A 252 -9.84 -7.80 -9.03
C ILE A 252 -10.96 -8.67 -9.60
N GLN A 253 -11.14 -8.65 -10.91
CA GLN A 253 -12.06 -9.54 -11.59
C GLN A 253 -11.34 -10.44 -12.56
N ARG A 254 -11.73 -11.72 -12.58
CA ARG A 254 -11.18 -12.71 -13.49
C ARG A 254 -12.19 -13.15 -14.56
N ASP A 255 -11.74 -13.23 -15.80
CA ASP A 255 -12.47 -13.81 -16.93
C ASP A 255 -11.55 -14.79 -17.68
N GLY A 256 -11.67 -16.08 -17.34
CA GLY A 256 -10.77 -17.12 -17.84
C GLY A 256 -9.34 -16.93 -17.34
N ASP A 257 -8.42 -16.62 -18.25
CA ASP A 257 -7.00 -16.39 -17.98
C ASP A 257 -6.64 -14.91 -17.90
N PHE A 258 -7.62 -14.01 -18.07
CA PHE A 258 -7.43 -12.57 -18.02
C PHE A 258 -7.98 -11.99 -16.71
N VAL A 259 -7.30 -10.96 -16.24
CA VAL A 259 -7.59 -10.24 -14.99
C VAL A 259 -7.76 -8.77 -15.32
N ARG A 260 -8.75 -8.12 -14.69
CA ARG A 260 -8.93 -6.67 -14.70
C ARG A 260 -9.22 -6.12 -13.30
N SER A 261 -9.21 -4.80 -13.19
CA SER A 261 -9.46 -4.11 -11.92
C SER A 261 -10.94 -4.08 -11.55
N GLU A 262 -11.16 -3.92 -10.25
CA GLU A 262 -12.39 -3.36 -9.71
C GLU A 262 -12.33 -1.84 -9.72
N GLU A 263 -13.46 -1.19 -10.06
CA GLU A 263 -13.52 0.26 -10.31
C GLU A 263 -13.14 1.08 -9.09
N ASP A 264 -13.74 0.77 -7.95
CA ASP A 264 -13.55 1.48 -6.70
C ASP A 264 -12.14 1.30 -6.13
N ILE A 265 -11.54 0.13 -6.34
CA ILE A 265 -10.14 -0.13 -5.97
C ILE A 265 -9.21 0.66 -6.89
N TYR A 266 -9.42 0.62 -8.20
CA TYR A 266 -8.60 1.36 -9.16
C TYR A 266 -8.58 2.86 -8.86
N GLU A 267 -9.74 3.47 -8.62
CA GLU A 267 -9.84 4.89 -8.32
C GLU A 267 -9.06 5.27 -7.05
N GLN A 268 -9.16 4.46 -5.99
CA GLN A 268 -8.44 4.69 -4.74
C GLN A 268 -6.92 4.59 -4.94
N VAL A 269 -6.46 3.57 -5.68
CA VAL A 269 -5.04 3.33 -5.91
C VAL A 269 -4.43 4.39 -6.82
N ALA A 270 -5.13 4.76 -7.90
CA ALA A 270 -4.69 5.77 -8.85
C ALA A 270 -4.58 7.18 -8.22
N GLN A 271 -5.36 7.47 -7.17
CA GLN A 271 -5.23 8.73 -6.41
C GLN A 271 -3.99 8.76 -5.51
N GLY A 272 -3.60 7.60 -4.94
CA GLY A 272 -2.47 7.49 -4.02
C GLY A 272 -1.12 7.20 -4.70
N THR A 273 -1.15 6.68 -5.92
CA THR A 273 0.04 6.26 -6.66
C THR A 273 0.47 7.33 -7.67
N PRO A 274 1.71 7.83 -7.62
CA PRO A 274 2.21 8.74 -8.63
C PRO A 274 2.19 8.05 -10.01
N THR A 275 1.41 8.58 -10.95
CA THR A 275 1.59 8.25 -12.36
C THR A 275 2.80 9.03 -12.88
N ALA A 276 3.83 8.30 -13.32
CA ALA A 276 5.00 8.87 -13.98
C ALA A 276 4.63 9.70 -15.24
#